data_AF-A0A8H3B4U0-F1
#
_entry.id   AF-A0A8H3B4U0-F1
#
_cell.length_a   1.000
_cell.length_b   1.000
_cell.length_c   1.000
_cell.angle_alpha   90.00
_cell.angle_beta   90.00
_cell.angle_gamma   90.00
#
_symmetry.space_group_name_H-M   'P 1'
#
loop_
_entity.id
_entity.type
_entity.pdbx_description
1 polymer ?
#
loop_
_entity_poly.entity_id
_entity_poly.type
_entity_poly.pdbx_seq_one_letter_code
_entity_poly.pdbx_strand_id
1 'polypeptide(L)'
;MSDYNQIHPWWGQRSEQYVHSWGSDSFRKRANWDARAESEIRNHARTAISKVCNLGLPEEAEDGSPSITLSMLRPIAGLALSPETFAELGYPKLVDGCLRLMRTVALSKFKLFEYEYGYICFRIMTIALDVCCLQRAKRFDSAIARMRAEPETEMLSVLSQEASQLALNLLSDKKGMGRCDWLLGLDNSDPSYGSQQMPFTTNEGLMFLLFLSFGTPLVS
;
A
#
# COMPACT_ATOMS: atom_id res chain seq x y z
N MET A 1 -27.49 22.66 -11.91
CA MET A 1 -27.62 21.20 -11.70
C MET A 1 -26.20 20.69 -11.65
N SER A 2 -25.76 20.27 -10.46
CA SER A 2 -24.34 20.18 -10.13
C SER A 2 -23.86 18.74 -10.28
N ASP A 3 -22.90 18.50 -11.19
CA ASP A 3 -22.27 17.21 -11.55
C ASP A 3 -21.46 16.52 -10.42
N TYR A 4 -21.72 16.84 -9.15
CA TYR A 4 -20.92 16.37 -8.01
C TYR A 4 -21.17 14.91 -7.60
N ASN A 5 -22.07 14.20 -8.29
CA ASN A 5 -22.47 12.83 -7.92
C ASN A 5 -22.13 11.76 -8.97
N GLN A 6 -21.36 12.10 -10.00
CA GLN A 6 -21.03 11.14 -11.05
C GLN A 6 -19.86 10.25 -10.63
N ILE A 7 -20.14 8.97 -10.39
CA ILE A 7 -19.13 7.93 -10.15
C ILE A 7 -18.42 7.67 -11.48
N HIS A 8 -17.09 7.85 -11.51
CA HIS A 8 -16.32 7.53 -12.71
C HIS A 8 -16.30 6.02 -12.92
N PRO A 9 -16.65 5.49 -14.11
CA PRO A 9 -16.81 4.05 -14.34
C PRO A 9 -15.56 3.24 -14.02
N TRP A 10 -14.37 3.84 -14.19
CA TRP A 10 -13.09 3.17 -14.02
C TRP A 10 -12.36 3.56 -12.73
N TRP A 11 -12.57 4.80 -12.27
CA TRP A 11 -11.78 5.40 -11.19
C TRP A 11 -12.57 5.54 -9.89
N GLY A 12 -13.87 5.32 -9.94
CA GLY A 12 -14.77 5.31 -8.80
C GLY A 12 -15.19 6.69 -8.36
N GLN A 13 -15.45 6.80 -7.06
CA GLN A 13 -15.91 8.02 -6.43
C GLN A 13 -14.80 9.08 -6.36
N ARG A 14 -15.19 10.35 -6.24
CA ARG A 14 -14.26 11.46 -5.98
C ARG A 14 -13.94 11.57 -4.48
N SER A 15 -12.85 12.26 -4.16
CA SER A 15 -12.30 12.41 -2.79
C SER A 15 -13.31 12.88 -1.74
N GLU A 16 -14.20 13.78 -2.13
CA GLU A 16 -15.29 14.28 -1.27
C GLU A 16 -16.20 13.17 -0.73
N GLN A 17 -16.29 12.03 -1.43
CA GLN A 17 -17.19 10.93 -1.09
C GLN A 17 -16.47 9.72 -0.49
N TYR A 18 -15.30 9.35 -1.01
CA TYR A 18 -14.65 8.11 -0.57
C TYR A 18 -13.87 8.25 0.74
N VAL A 19 -13.44 9.46 1.14
CA VAL A 19 -12.61 9.64 2.35
C VAL A 19 -13.34 9.12 3.59
N HIS A 20 -14.66 9.29 3.66
CA HIS A 20 -15.48 8.81 4.76
C HIS A 20 -15.67 7.28 4.78
N SER A 21 -15.77 6.64 3.60
CA SER A 21 -16.00 5.19 3.47
C SER A 21 -14.77 4.33 3.80
N TRP A 22 -13.60 4.97 3.83
CA TRP A 22 -12.32 4.34 4.15
C TRP A 22 -11.83 4.62 5.58
N GLY A 23 -12.35 5.66 6.23
CA GLY A 23 -12.01 6.05 7.61
C GLY A 23 -13.01 5.57 8.67
N SER A 24 -14.28 5.94 8.58
CA SER A 24 -15.28 5.66 9.64
C SER A 24 -15.95 4.29 9.50
N ASP A 25 -16.10 3.80 8.27
CA ASP A 25 -16.71 2.49 8.00
C ASP A 25 -15.80 1.31 8.36
N SER A 26 -14.50 1.54 8.56
CA SER A 26 -13.53 0.48 8.88
C SER A 26 -13.82 -0.18 10.23
N PHE A 27 -14.19 0.60 11.26
CA PHE A 27 -14.60 0.11 12.57
C PHE A 27 -15.85 -0.75 12.50
N ARG A 28 -16.88 -0.29 11.77
CA ARG A 28 -18.13 -1.05 11.58
C ARG A 28 -17.90 -2.31 10.74
N LYS A 29 -17.08 -2.23 9.70
CA LYS A 29 -16.68 -3.38 8.88
C LYS A 29 -15.93 -4.42 9.71
N ARG A 30 -15.05 -3.99 10.63
CA ARG A 30 -14.36 -4.87 11.58
C ARG A 30 -15.34 -5.54 12.55
N ALA A 31 -16.29 -4.79 13.11
CA ALA A 31 -17.25 -5.35 14.07
C ALA A 31 -18.13 -6.47 13.46
N ASN A 32 -18.41 -6.39 12.16
CA ASN A 32 -19.18 -7.38 11.41
C ASN A 32 -18.29 -8.42 10.70
N TRP A 33 -17.00 -8.46 11.00
CA TRP A 33 -16.03 -9.34 10.35
C TRP A 33 -16.09 -10.73 10.97
N ASP A 34 -16.71 -11.68 10.27
CA ASP A 34 -16.72 -13.09 10.67
C ASP A 34 -15.71 -13.93 9.87
N ALA A 35 -15.48 -15.17 10.31
CA ALA A 35 -14.52 -16.08 9.69
C ALA A 35 -14.86 -16.44 8.23
N ARG A 36 -16.15 -16.41 7.85
CA ARG A 36 -16.56 -16.70 6.47
C ARG A 36 -16.22 -15.51 5.56
N ALA A 37 -16.62 -14.31 5.96
CA ALA A 37 -16.32 -13.07 5.27
C ALA A 37 -14.80 -12.87 5.13
N GLU A 38 -14.03 -13.18 6.18
CA GLU A 38 -12.57 -13.16 6.12
C GLU A 38 -12.03 -14.11 5.04
N SER A 39 -12.46 -15.37 5.04
CA SER A 39 -11.99 -16.37 4.08
C SER A 39 -12.32 -15.99 2.64
N GLU A 40 -13.52 -15.45 2.39
CA GLU A 40 -13.93 -15.01 1.05
C GLU A 40 -13.10 -13.82 0.58
N ILE A 41 -12.88 -12.83 1.45
CA ILE A 41 -12.07 -11.66 1.12
C ILE A 41 -10.61 -12.05 0.86
N ARG A 42 -10.03 -12.94 1.67
CA ARG A 42 -8.68 -13.48 1.45
C ARG A 42 -8.53 -14.15 0.10
N ASN A 43 -9.49 -15.00 -0.29
CA ASN A 43 -9.42 -15.69 -1.58
C ASN A 43 -9.45 -14.71 -2.75
N HIS A 44 -10.38 -13.74 -2.74
CA HIS A 44 -10.43 -12.70 -3.76
C HIS A 44 -9.18 -11.82 -3.78
N ALA A 45 -8.69 -11.43 -2.60
CA ALA A 45 -7.52 -10.60 -2.45
C ALA A 45 -6.27 -11.30 -2.99
N ARG A 46 -6.06 -12.59 -2.71
CA ARG A 46 -4.92 -13.36 -3.25
C ARG A 46 -4.89 -13.39 -4.77
N THR A 47 -6.05 -13.63 -5.39
CA THR A 47 -6.16 -13.59 -6.86
C THR A 47 -5.84 -12.20 -7.39
N ALA A 48 -6.34 -11.14 -6.74
CA ALA A 48 -6.07 -9.77 -7.14
C ALA A 48 -4.60 -9.37 -6.93
N ILE A 49 -3.98 -9.72 -5.79
CA ILE A 49 -2.56 -9.51 -5.48
C ILE A 49 -1.71 -10.18 -6.54
N SER A 50 -2.00 -11.43 -6.91
CA SER A 50 -1.26 -12.14 -7.96
C SER A 50 -1.30 -11.36 -9.28
N LYS A 51 -2.46 -10.82 -9.67
CA LYS A 51 -2.59 -10.00 -10.88
C LYS A 51 -1.79 -8.69 -10.78
N VAL A 52 -1.87 -8.00 -9.64
CA VAL A 52 -1.12 -6.74 -9.41
C VAL A 52 0.40 -6.98 -9.43
N CYS A 53 0.87 -8.03 -8.76
CA CYS A 53 2.29 -8.41 -8.70
C CYS A 53 2.88 -8.84 -10.06
N ASN A 54 2.02 -9.30 -10.98
CA ASN A 54 2.41 -9.75 -12.31
C ASN A 54 2.05 -8.74 -13.41
N LEU A 55 1.77 -7.49 -13.05
CA LEU A 55 1.59 -6.43 -14.03
C LEU A 55 2.83 -6.31 -14.89
N GLY A 56 2.64 -6.35 -16.21
CA GLY A 56 3.67 -6.02 -17.19
C GLY A 56 4.11 -4.56 -17.07
N LEU A 57 4.99 -4.14 -17.99
CA LEU A 57 5.13 -2.71 -18.23
C LEU A 57 3.77 -2.15 -18.69
N PRO A 58 3.46 -0.88 -18.43
CA PRO A 58 2.24 -0.26 -18.93
C PRO A 58 2.29 -0.25 -20.46
N GLU A 59 1.81 -1.31 -21.09
CA GLU A 59 1.26 -1.22 -22.43
C GLU A 59 -0.01 -0.40 -22.28
N GLU A 60 -0.09 0.70 -23.02
CA GLU A 60 -1.33 1.47 -23.17
C GLU A 60 -2.39 0.48 -23.63
N ALA A 61 -3.29 0.08 -22.73
CA ALA A 61 -4.43 -0.74 -23.11
C ALA A 61 -5.12 0.00 -24.27
N GLU A 62 -5.33 -0.67 -25.41
CA GLU A 62 -5.86 -0.06 -26.64
C GLU A 62 -7.22 0.63 -26.44
N ASP A 63 -7.92 0.34 -25.33
CA ASP A 63 -9.23 0.89 -24.94
C ASP A 63 -9.17 1.84 -23.72
N GLY A 64 -7.98 2.15 -23.18
CA GLY A 64 -7.82 3.04 -22.01
C GLY A 64 -8.43 2.52 -20.69
N SER A 65 -8.96 1.29 -20.67
CA SER A 65 -9.51 0.65 -19.47
C SER A 65 -8.39 0.04 -18.61
N PRO A 66 -8.42 0.23 -17.28
CA PRO A 66 -7.38 -0.32 -16.41
C PRO A 66 -7.53 -1.84 -16.31
N SER A 67 -6.44 -2.58 -16.55
CA SER A 67 -6.42 -4.05 -16.44
C SER A 67 -6.73 -4.56 -15.03
N ILE A 68 -6.51 -3.70 -14.02
CA ILE A 68 -6.89 -3.90 -12.63
C ILE A 68 -8.04 -2.95 -12.33
N THR A 69 -9.15 -3.48 -11.84
CA THR A 69 -10.36 -2.70 -11.54
C THR A 69 -10.49 -2.42 -10.04
N LEU A 70 -11.34 -1.45 -9.68
CA LEU A 70 -11.67 -1.17 -8.27
C LEU A 70 -12.21 -2.39 -7.52
N SER A 71 -13.01 -3.24 -8.17
CA SER A 71 -13.55 -4.45 -7.54
C SER A 71 -12.47 -5.45 -7.19
N MET A 72 -11.31 -5.42 -7.86
CA MET A 72 -10.14 -6.23 -7.52
C MET A 72 -9.32 -5.61 -6.38
N LEU A 73 -9.21 -4.28 -6.34
CA LEU A 73 -8.42 -3.58 -5.32
C LEU A 73 -9.11 -3.57 -3.94
N ARG A 74 -10.44 -3.47 -3.89
CA ARG A 74 -11.21 -3.41 -2.63
C ARG A 74 -10.98 -4.62 -1.71
N PRO A 75 -10.98 -5.88 -2.20
CA PRO A 75 -10.61 -7.04 -1.38
C PRO A 75 -9.19 -6.95 -0.81
N ILE A 76 -8.21 -6.47 -1.59
CA ILE A 76 -6.83 -6.30 -1.13
C ILE A 76 -6.79 -5.29 0.03
N ALA A 77 -7.43 -4.14 -0.12
CA ALA A 77 -7.54 -3.15 0.94
C ALA A 77 -8.33 -3.68 2.16
N GLY A 78 -9.27 -4.59 1.93
CA GLY A 78 -10.04 -5.30 2.96
C GLY A 78 -9.19 -6.18 3.87
N LEU A 79 -8.02 -6.65 3.42
CA LEU A 79 -7.07 -7.39 4.26
C LEU A 79 -6.52 -6.54 5.41
N ALA A 80 -6.68 -5.22 5.39
CA ALA A 80 -6.31 -4.34 6.50
C ALA A 80 -7.35 -4.31 7.64
N LEU A 81 -8.46 -5.05 7.51
CA LEU A 81 -9.54 -5.08 8.50
C LEU A 81 -9.33 -6.15 9.59
N SER A 82 -8.39 -7.08 9.39
CA SER A 82 -8.03 -8.13 10.34
C SER A 82 -6.50 -8.20 10.54
N PRO A 83 -5.99 -8.29 11.78
CA PRO A 83 -4.55 -8.47 12.05
C PRO A 83 -3.96 -9.68 11.31
N GLU A 84 -4.73 -10.76 11.22
CA GLU A 84 -4.34 -12.06 10.70
C GLU A 84 -4.06 -12.02 9.19
N THR A 85 -4.62 -11.04 8.49
CA THR A 85 -4.53 -10.92 7.03
C THR A 85 -3.43 -9.98 6.55
N PHE A 86 -2.80 -9.19 7.43
CA PHE A 86 -1.72 -8.27 7.04
C PHE A 86 -0.52 -8.98 6.38
N ALA A 87 -0.23 -10.22 6.80
CA ALA A 87 0.88 -10.99 6.24
C ALA A 87 0.73 -11.20 4.72
N GLU A 88 -0.50 -11.20 4.20
CA GLU A 88 -0.78 -11.36 2.77
C GLU A 88 -0.44 -10.12 1.94
N LEU A 89 -0.15 -8.99 2.58
CA LEU A 89 0.27 -7.76 1.90
C LEU A 89 1.79 -7.61 1.82
N GLY A 90 2.56 -8.49 2.50
CA GLY A 90 4.01 -8.44 2.63
C GLY A 90 4.80 -8.87 1.40
N TYR A 91 4.42 -8.42 0.20
CA TYR A 91 5.12 -8.75 -1.05
C TYR A 91 5.80 -7.51 -1.66
N PRO A 92 7.12 -7.52 -1.88
CA PRO A 92 7.81 -6.42 -2.56
C PRO A 92 7.21 -6.10 -3.93
N LYS A 93 6.81 -7.13 -4.69
CA LYS A 93 6.14 -6.95 -5.98
C LYS A 93 4.78 -6.27 -5.90
N LEU A 94 4.10 -6.33 -4.75
CA LEU A 94 2.83 -5.63 -4.55
C LEU A 94 3.06 -4.13 -4.44
N VAL A 95 4.14 -3.70 -3.78
CA VAL A 95 4.57 -2.30 -3.73
C VAL A 95 4.80 -1.77 -5.14
N ASP A 96 5.61 -2.48 -5.93
CA ASP A 96 5.89 -2.12 -7.34
C ASP A 96 4.63 -2.10 -8.20
N GLY A 97 3.77 -3.12 -8.09
CA GLY A 97 2.52 -3.20 -8.84
C GLY A 97 1.59 -2.03 -8.55
N CYS A 98 1.40 -1.67 -7.27
CA CYS A 98 0.61 -0.50 -6.89
C CYS A 98 1.23 0.82 -7.38
N LEU A 99 2.57 0.94 -7.39
CA LEU A 99 3.25 2.09 -7.98
C LEU A 99 2.96 2.22 -9.48
N ARG A 100 3.01 1.13 -10.23
CA ARG A 100 2.65 1.11 -11.66
C ARG A 100 1.20 1.53 -11.87
N LEU A 101 0.26 1.01 -11.07
CA LEU A 101 -1.15 1.40 -11.14
C LEU A 101 -1.38 2.87 -10.80
N MET A 102 -0.63 3.45 -9.85
CA MET A 102 -0.74 4.87 -9.58
C MET A 102 -0.23 5.72 -10.73
N ARG A 103 0.82 5.27 -11.44
CA ARG A 103 1.33 5.99 -12.62
C ARG A 103 0.34 6.05 -13.77
N THR A 104 -0.46 5.00 -13.98
CA THR A 104 -1.47 5.01 -15.06
C THR A 104 -2.56 6.06 -14.82
N VAL A 105 -2.79 6.45 -13.56
CA VAL A 105 -3.73 7.51 -13.16
C VAL A 105 -3.05 8.88 -13.07
N ALA A 106 -1.75 8.91 -12.78
CA ALA A 106 -0.99 10.13 -12.49
C ALA A 106 -0.62 10.92 -13.76
N LEU A 107 -1.57 11.69 -14.30
CA LEU A 107 -1.26 12.86 -15.12
C LEU A 107 -0.84 14.08 -14.27
N SER A 108 -1.24 14.12 -12.99
CA SER A 108 -0.75 15.04 -11.94
C SER A 108 -1.04 14.48 -10.54
N LYS A 109 -0.31 14.90 -9.50
CA LYS A 109 -0.53 14.44 -8.10
C LYS A 109 -1.97 14.64 -7.62
N PHE A 110 -2.55 15.79 -7.97
CA PHE A 110 -3.91 16.14 -7.56
C PHE A 110 -4.94 15.18 -8.15
N LYS A 111 -4.74 14.72 -9.39
CA LYS A 111 -5.61 13.73 -10.05
C LYS A 111 -5.48 12.33 -9.44
N LEU A 112 -4.31 11.98 -8.90
CA LEU A 112 -4.10 10.67 -8.27
C LEU A 112 -5.01 10.47 -7.05
N PHE A 113 -5.12 11.49 -6.19
CA PHE A 113 -5.97 11.44 -5.01
C PHE A 113 -7.37 12.02 -5.26
N GLU A 114 -7.67 12.49 -6.46
CA GLU A 114 -9.02 12.93 -6.80
C GLU A 114 -10.01 11.76 -6.80
N TYR A 115 -9.56 10.57 -7.19
CA TYR A 115 -10.41 9.40 -7.36
C TYR A 115 -10.05 8.26 -6.41
N GLU A 116 -11.06 7.47 -6.06
CA GLU A 116 -10.98 6.31 -5.17
C GLU A 116 -9.88 5.34 -5.60
N TYR A 117 -9.71 5.12 -6.92
CA TYR A 117 -8.73 4.20 -7.46
C TYR A 117 -7.29 4.52 -7.02
N GLY A 118 -6.85 5.77 -7.24
CA GLY A 118 -5.48 6.16 -6.91
C GLY A 118 -5.24 6.16 -5.40
N TYR A 119 -6.25 6.56 -4.62
CA TYR A 119 -6.21 6.47 -3.16
C TYR A 119 -6.09 5.03 -2.65
N ILE A 120 -6.87 4.08 -3.18
CA ILE A 120 -6.77 2.67 -2.77
C ILE A 120 -5.40 2.10 -3.17
N CYS A 121 -4.91 2.38 -4.37
CA CYS A 121 -3.57 1.95 -4.80
C CYS A 121 -2.48 2.48 -3.86
N PHE A 122 -2.56 3.75 -3.50
CA PHE A 122 -1.65 4.36 -2.52
C PHE A 122 -1.74 3.66 -1.16
N ARG A 123 -2.96 3.46 -0.65
CA ARG A 123 -3.19 2.81 0.66
C ARG A 123 -2.63 1.38 0.69
N ILE A 124 -2.90 0.57 -0.33
CA ILE A 124 -2.37 -0.79 -0.44
C ILE A 124 -0.84 -0.77 -0.48
N MET A 125 -0.26 0.12 -1.30
CA MET A 125 1.19 0.28 -1.40
C MET A 125 1.83 0.61 -0.05
N THR A 126 1.30 1.59 0.68
CA THR A 126 1.85 2.00 1.99
C THR A 126 1.78 0.85 2.99
N ILE A 127 0.66 0.12 3.03
CA ILE A 127 0.53 -1.03 3.93
C ILE A 127 1.52 -2.14 3.54
N ALA A 128 1.60 -2.47 2.24
CA ALA A 128 2.53 -3.47 1.74
C ALA A 128 4.00 -3.10 2.07
N LEU A 129 4.36 -1.83 1.96
CA LEU A 129 5.67 -1.32 2.31
C LEU A 129 5.96 -1.48 3.81
N ASP A 130 5.04 -1.04 4.67
CA ASP A 130 5.19 -1.16 6.12
C ASP A 130 5.31 -2.62 6.56
N VAL A 131 4.45 -3.50 6.04
CA VAL A 131 4.50 -4.95 6.32
C VAL A 131 5.85 -5.52 5.87
N CYS A 132 6.30 -5.23 4.66
CA CYS A 132 7.58 -5.72 4.17
C CYS A 132 8.76 -5.25 5.04
N CYS A 133 8.80 -3.97 5.41
CA CYS A 133 9.84 -3.41 6.27
C CYS A 133 9.86 -4.11 7.63
N LEU A 134 8.70 -4.30 8.25
CA LEU A 134 8.58 -4.97 9.54
C LEU A 134 8.93 -6.46 9.47
N GLN A 135 8.59 -7.15 8.37
CA GLN A 135 8.97 -8.54 8.16
C GLN A 135 10.48 -8.69 8.02
N ARG A 136 11.14 -7.83 7.22
CA ARG A 136 12.61 -7.82 7.07
C ARG A 136 13.32 -7.55 8.39
N ALA A 137 12.78 -6.64 9.20
CA ALA A 137 13.31 -6.31 10.51
C ALA A 137 12.92 -7.31 11.62
N LYS A 138 12.15 -8.37 11.31
CA LYS A 138 11.63 -9.34 12.28
C LYS A 138 10.80 -8.69 13.41
N ARG A 139 10.10 -7.60 13.10
CA ARG A 139 9.22 -6.85 14.01
C ARG A 139 7.74 -7.03 13.71
N PHE A 140 7.39 -7.69 12.61
CA PHE A 140 6.02 -7.87 12.18
C PHE A 140 5.16 -8.59 13.23
N ASP A 141 5.64 -9.69 13.81
CA ASP A 141 4.88 -10.44 14.83
C ASP A 141 4.58 -9.59 16.07
N SER A 142 5.52 -8.74 16.49
CA SER A 142 5.32 -7.80 17.60
C SER A 142 4.26 -6.76 17.27
N ALA A 143 4.24 -6.23 16.04
CA ALA A 143 3.21 -5.31 15.59
C ALA A 143 1.81 -5.96 15.62
N ILE A 144 1.69 -7.20 15.14
CA ILE A 144 0.43 -7.96 15.17
C ILE A 144 0.00 -8.25 16.62
N ALA A 145 0.93 -8.64 17.50
CA ALA A 145 0.63 -8.86 18.92
C ALA A 145 0.07 -7.59 19.58
N ARG A 146 0.65 -6.43 19.26
CA ARG A 146 0.19 -5.13 19.75
C ARG A 146 -1.19 -4.76 19.21
N MET A 147 -1.47 -4.98 17.92
CA MET A 147 -2.81 -4.78 17.34
C MET A 147 -3.90 -5.60 18.06
N ARG A 148 -3.56 -6.83 18.50
CA ARG A 148 -4.48 -7.68 19.26
C ARG A 148 -4.67 -7.20 20.70
N ALA A 149 -3.60 -6.69 21.32
CA ALA A 149 -3.63 -6.18 22.69
C ALA A 149 -4.38 -4.85 22.82
N GLU A 150 -4.43 -4.06 21.74
CA GLU A 150 -5.02 -2.72 21.70
C GLU A 150 -6.17 -2.64 20.65
N PRO A 151 -7.31 -3.34 20.85
CA PRO A 151 -8.37 -3.41 19.84
C PRO A 151 -9.06 -2.07 19.53
N GLU A 152 -9.01 -1.13 20.48
CA GLU A 152 -9.53 0.24 20.35
C GLU A 152 -8.63 1.13 19.47
N THR A 153 -7.36 0.77 19.30
CA THR A 153 -6.42 1.50 18.45
C THR A 153 -6.64 1.09 16.98
N GLU A 154 -6.59 2.06 16.07
CA GLU A 154 -6.65 1.78 14.64
C GLU A 154 -5.41 0.96 14.22
N MET A 155 -5.61 -0.21 13.62
CA MET A 155 -4.52 -1.13 13.26
C MET A 155 -3.51 -0.51 12.31
N LEU A 156 -3.97 0.30 11.35
CA LEU A 156 -3.07 1.01 10.43
C LEU A 156 -2.22 2.06 11.15
N SER A 157 -2.74 2.65 12.22
CA SER A 157 -1.94 3.54 13.09
C SER A 157 -0.85 2.75 13.81
N VAL A 158 -1.17 1.58 14.37
CA VAL A 158 -0.16 0.70 15.00
C VAL A 158 0.90 0.27 13.99
N LEU A 159 0.50 -0.19 12.81
CA LEU A 159 1.42 -0.63 11.76
C LEU A 159 2.38 0.51 11.36
N SER A 160 1.82 1.67 11.04
CA SER A 160 2.58 2.84 10.59
C SER A 160 3.51 3.37 11.69
N GLN A 161 3.08 3.32 12.96
CA GLN A 161 3.93 3.70 14.09
C GLN A 161 5.13 2.75 14.24
N GLU A 162 4.92 1.44 14.14
CA GLU A 162 6.01 0.46 14.23
C GLU A 162 7.02 0.63 13.08
N ALA A 163 6.53 0.83 11.86
CA ALA A 163 7.36 1.10 10.69
C ALA A 163 8.13 2.44 10.81
N SER A 164 7.48 3.49 11.31
CA SER A 164 8.11 4.78 11.57
C SER A 164 9.20 4.69 12.64
N GLN A 165 8.94 3.96 13.73
CA GLN A 165 9.93 3.74 14.77
C GLN A 165 11.12 2.92 14.25
N LEU A 166 10.88 1.94 13.38
CA LEU A 166 11.96 1.24 12.68
C LEU A 166 12.80 2.21 11.86
N ALA A 167 12.17 3.07 11.03
CA ALA A 167 12.88 4.04 10.21
C ALA A 167 13.71 5.02 11.07
N LEU A 168 13.13 5.56 12.15
CA LEU A 168 13.83 6.46 13.06
C LEU A 168 15.04 5.79 13.73
N ASN A 169 14.89 4.54 14.17
CA ASN A 169 15.99 3.79 14.78
C ASN A 169 17.12 3.54 13.79
N LEU A 170 16.78 3.24 12.53
CA LEU A 170 17.77 3.08 11.47
C LEU A 170 18.49 4.39 11.20
N LEU A 171 17.77 5.50 11.01
CA LEU A 171 18.38 6.81 10.73
C LEU A 171 19.24 7.36 11.88
N SER A 172 19.00 6.91 13.12
CA SER A 172 19.76 7.34 14.30
C SER A 172 21.07 6.56 14.52
N ASP A 173 21.25 5.43 13.81
CA ASP A 173 22.47 4.61 13.92
C ASP A 173 23.57 5.14 13.00
N LYS A 174 24.83 5.12 13.46
CA LYS A 174 26.01 5.45 12.63
C LYS A 174 26.17 4.51 11.43
N LYS A 175 25.63 3.28 11.52
CA LYS A 175 25.50 2.32 10.40
C LYS A 175 24.14 2.37 9.71
N GLY A 176 23.33 3.38 10.04
CA GLY A 176 21.94 3.52 9.67
C GLY A 176 21.67 3.47 8.19
N MET A 177 22.50 4.16 7.41
CA MET A 177 22.32 4.25 5.96
C MET A 177 22.47 2.88 5.28
N GLY A 178 23.52 2.12 5.61
CA GLY A 178 23.69 0.77 5.06
C GLY A 178 22.58 -0.22 5.48
N ARG A 179 22.03 -0.06 6.69
CA ARG A 179 20.86 -0.83 7.12
C ARG A 179 19.58 -0.43 6.40
N CYS A 180 19.39 0.86 6.11
CA CYS A 180 18.29 1.34 5.28
C CYS A 180 18.40 0.77 3.86
N ASP A 181 19.59 0.82 3.25
CA ASP A 181 19.80 0.29 1.91
C ASP A 181 19.54 -1.22 1.86
N TRP A 182 20.01 -1.98 2.86
CA TRP A 182 19.66 -3.40 2.99
C TRP A 182 18.16 -3.62 3.19
N LEU A 183 17.51 -2.84 4.06
CA LEU A 183 16.07 -2.94 4.33
C LEU A 183 15.25 -2.69 3.06
N LEU A 184 15.67 -1.74 2.22
CA LEU A 184 15.04 -1.39 0.96
C LEU A 184 15.43 -2.32 -0.19
N GLY A 185 16.45 -3.15 -0.02
CA GLY A 185 17.01 -4.02 -1.06
C GLY A 185 17.87 -3.28 -2.09
N LEU A 186 18.43 -2.12 -1.73
CA LEU A 186 19.28 -1.28 -2.58
C LEU A 186 20.77 -1.68 -2.52
N ASP A 187 21.21 -2.26 -1.40
CA ASP A 187 22.58 -2.71 -1.20
C ASP A 187 22.63 -4.17 -0.77
N ASN A 188 23.63 -4.87 -1.31
CA ASN A 188 23.84 -6.31 -1.18
C ASN A 188 25.09 -6.67 -0.36
N SER A 189 25.83 -5.66 0.12
CA SER A 189 27.26 -5.85 0.41
C SER A 189 27.65 -6.15 1.85
N ASP A 190 26.74 -6.01 2.83
CA ASP A 190 27.04 -6.32 4.24
C ASP A 190 26.28 -7.56 4.75
N PRO A 191 26.94 -8.74 4.83
CA PRO A 191 26.32 -9.97 5.33
C PRO A 191 25.92 -9.89 6.81
N SER A 192 26.35 -8.86 7.56
CA SER A 192 25.92 -8.65 8.94
C SER A 192 24.45 -8.24 9.08
N TYR A 193 23.81 -7.77 8.00
CA TYR A 193 22.39 -7.40 8.01
C TYR A 193 21.45 -8.57 7.66
N GLY A 194 21.96 -9.63 7.03
CA GLY A 194 21.23 -10.85 6.71
C GLY A 194 21.26 -11.18 5.22
N SER A 195 20.32 -12.03 4.78
CA SER A 195 20.21 -12.41 3.37
C SER A 195 19.83 -11.20 2.51
N GLN A 196 20.24 -11.24 1.24
CA GLN A 196 19.87 -10.26 0.24
C GLN A 196 18.34 -10.13 0.15
N GLN A 197 17.87 -8.88 0.07
CA GLN A 197 16.46 -8.55 -0.05
C GLN A 197 16.12 -8.16 -1.48
N MET A 198 14.93 -8.53 -1.94
CA MET A 198 14.41 -8.05 -3.23
C MET A 198 14.08 -6.55 -3.11
N PRO A 199 14.46 -5.68 -4.06
CA PRO A 199 14.01 -4.29 -4.05
C PRO A 199 12.47 -4.19 -4.02
N PHE A 200 11.93 -3.18 -3.35
CA PHE A 200 10.48 -2.93 -3.36
C PHE A 200 9.94 -2.42 -4.69
N THR A 201 10.79 -1.78 -5.48
CA THR A 201 10.44 -1.22 -6.78
C THR A 201 11.72 -0.93 -7.57
N THR A 202 11.57 -0.50 -8.83
CA THR A 202 12.68 -0.06 -9.68
C THR A 202 13.14 1.35 -9.31
N ASN A 203 14.27 1.80 -9.87
CA ASN A 203 14.74 3.18 -9.69
C ASN A 203 13.70 4.22 -10.12
N GLU A 204 12.98 3.97 -11.21
CA GLU A 204 11.87 4.83 -11.60
C GLU A 204 10.81 4.87 -10.49
N GLY A 205 10.52 3.73 -9.87
CA GLY A 205 9.52 3.61 -8.79
C GLY A 205 9.85 4.49 -7.61
N LEU A 206 11.12 4.47 -7.20
CA LEU A 206 11.66 5.35 -6.18
C LEU A 206 11.53 6.83 -6.60
N MET A 207 11.86 7.16 -7.84
CA MET A 207 11.69 8.54 -8.34
C MET A 207 10.23 8.98 -8.32
N PHE A 208 9.29 8.08 -8.64
CA PHE A 208 7.86 8.37 -8.55
C PHE A 208 7.41 8.58 -7.09
N LEU A 209 7.91 7.79 -6.14
CA LEU A 209 7.66 8.01 -4.70
C LEU A 209 8.21 9.35 -4.22
N LEU A 210 9.46 9.69 -4.60
CA LEU A 210 10.05 10.99 -4.30
C LEU A 210 9.26 12.13 -4.94
N PHE A 211 8.81 11.93 -6.19
CA PHE A 211 7.90 12.86 -6.83
C PHE A 211 6.66 13.05 -5.98
N LEU A 212 5.94 11.99 -5.60
CA LEU A 212 4.74 12.08 -4.74
C LEU A 212 5.01 12.82 -3.41
N SER A 213 6.15 12.57 -2.76
CA SER A 213 6.49 13.14 -1.46
C SER A 213 7.00 14.58 -1.51
N PHE A 214 7.78 14.96 -2.53
CA PHE A 214 8.53 16.23 -2.57
C PHE A 214 8.26 17.11 -3.78
N GLY A 215 7.65 16.59 -4.85
CA GLY A 215 7.30 17.38 -6.02
C GLY A 215 6.39 18.56 -5.66
N THR A 216 6.95 19.76 -5.64
CA THR A 216 6.18 21.00 -5.64
C THR A 216 5.34 21.07 -6.92
N PRO A 217 4.18 21.74 -6.92
CA PRO A 217 3.61 22.17 -8.18
C PRO A 217 4.65 23.09 -8.81
N LEU A 218 5.15 22.73 -9.99
CA LEU A 218 5.77 23.70 -10.88
C LEU A 218 4.69 24.73 -11.19
N VAL A 219 4.66 25.81 -10.41
CA VAL A 219 3.90 27.01 -10.72
C VAL A 219 4.59 27.59 -11.96
N SER A 220 4.00 27.32 -13.12
CA SER A 220 4.24 28.08 -14.35
C SER A 220 3.68 29.49 -14.20
#